data_AF-N1UB52-F1
#
_entry.id   AF-N1UB52-F1
#
_cell.length_a   1.000
_cell.length_b   1.000
_cell.length_c   1.000
_cell.angle_alpha   90.00
_cell.angle_beta   90.00
_cell.angle_gamma   90.00
#
_symmetry.space_group_name_H-M   'P 1'
#
loop_
_entity.id
_entity.type
_entity.pdbx_description
1 polymer ?
#
loop_
_entity_poly.entity_id
_entity_poly.type
_entity_poly.pdbx_seq_one_letter_code
_entity_poly.pdbx_strand_id
1 'polypeptide(L)' 'GIEKGIEKGKLEDAGKMLKKGIDLNTILEITGLTEQDLRDSGILSEK' A
#
# COMPACT_ATOMS: atom_id res chain seq x y z
N GLY A 1 -16.61 5.80 -8.05
CA GLY A 1 -17.28 5.98 -6.75
C GLY A 1 -16.26 6.37 -5.71
N ILE A 2 -16.70 7.00 -4.62
CA ILE A 2 -15.83 7.49 -3.52
C ILE A 2 -14.92 6.37 -2.98
N GLU A 3 -15.44 5.15 -2.87
CA GLU A 3 -14.71 3.95 -2.42
C GLU A 3 -13.44 3.66 -3.24
N LYS A 4 -13.53 3.66 -4.57
CA LYS A 4 -12.36 3.49 -5.47
C LYS A 4 -11.31 4.60 -5.29
N GLY A 5 -11.73 5.80 -4.89
CA GLY A 5 -10.82 6.91 -4.62
C GLY A 5 -10.04 6.72 -3.32
N ILE A 6 -10.70 6.23 -2.27
CA ILE A 6 -10.09 5.92 -0.98
C ILE A 6 -9.07 4.80 -1.13
N GLU A 7 -9.42 3.71 -1.83
CA GLU A 7 -8.52 2.59 -2.08
C GLU A 7 -7.25 3.02 -2.82
N LYS A 8 -7.40 3.81 -3.89
CA LYS A 8 -6.26 4.36 -4.64
C LYS A 8 -5.37 5.25 -3.78
N GLY A 9 -5.95 6.10 -2.92
CA GLY A 9 -5.18 6.96 -2.01
C GLY A 9 -4.33 6.16 -1.02
N LYS A 10 -4.90 5.08 -0.45
CA LYS A 10 -4.16 4.18 0.44
C LYS A 10 -2.96 3.54 -0.26
N LEU A 11 -3.14 3.05 -1.50
CA LEU A 11 -2.08 2.45 -2.30
C LEU A 11 -0.96 3.47 -2.62
N GLU A 12 -1.32 4.69 -3.02
CA GLU A 12 -0.34 5.76 -3.29
C GLU A 12 0.49 6.09 -2.06
N ASP A 13 -0.13 6.16 -0.89
CA ASP A 13 0.55 6.46 0.36
C ASP A 13 1.42 5.28 0.83
N ALA A 14 0.96 4.03 0.71
CA ALA A 14 1.77 2.84 0.96
C ALA A 14 3.06 2.84 0.10
N GLY A 15 2.94 3.16 -1.19
CA GLY A 15 4.10 3.26 -2.09
C GLY A 15 5.09 4.38 -1.69
N LYS A 16 4.59 5.53 -1.21
CA LYS A 16 5.46 6.61 -0.68
C LYS A 16 6.14 6.20 0.63
N MET A 17 5.44 5.49 1.50
CA MET A 17 5.96 5.00 2.78
C MET A 17 7.09 3.98 2.55
N LEU A 18 6.90 3.02 1.64
CA LEU A 18 7.95 2.08 1.24
C LEU A 18 9.19 2.79 0.72
N LYS A 19 9.02 3.79 -0.17
CA LYS A 19 10.13 4.62 -0.68
C LYS A 19 10.87 5.40 0.41
N LYS A 20 10.22 5.67 1.54
CA LYS A 20 10.82 6.31 2.71
C LYS A 20 11.51 5.31 3.66
N GLY A 21 11.48 4.02 3.34
CA GLY A 21 12.08 2.97 4.16
C GLY A 21 11.24 2.57 5.36
N ILE A 22 9.94 2.87 5.36
CA ILE A 22 9.02 2.41 6.40
C ILE A 22 8.80 0.90 6.20
N ASP A 23 8.84 0.15 7.31
CA ASP A 23 8.67 -1.30 7.30
C ASP A 23 7.29 -1.72 6.78
N LEU A 24 7.25 -2.85 6.08
CA LEU A 24 6.03 -3.39 5.50
C LEU A 24 4.94 -3.59 6.55
N ASN A 25 5.23 -4.16 7.72
CA ASN A 25 4.21 -4.38 8.76
C ASN A 25 3.61 -3.06 9.26
N THR A 26 4.44 -2.03 9.41
CA THR A 26 3.97 -0.69 9.82
C THR A 26 3.04 -0.09 8.76
N ILE A 27 3.34 -0.31 7.48
CA ILE A 27 2.51 0.18 6.37
C ILE A 27 1.16 -0.53 6.34
N LEU A 28 1.16 -1.86 6.49
CA LEU A 28 -0.07 -2.66 6.52
C LEU A 28 -0.97 -2.22 7.70
N GLU A 29 -0.39 -2.00 8.88
CA GLU A 29 -1.11 -1.52 10.06
C GLU A 29 -1.73 -0.12 9.85
N ILE A 30 -0.97 0.84 9.33
CA ILE A 30 -1.43 2.23 9.15
C ILE A 30 -2.48 2.34 8.04
N THR A 31 -2.25 1.69 6.91
CA THR A 31 -3.12 1.83 5.73
C THR A 31 -4.35 0.91 5.80
N GLY A 32 -4.27 -0.15 6.61
CA GLY A 32 -5.24 -1.23 6.64
C GLY A 32 -5.27 -2.02 5.33
N LEU A 33 -4.21 -1.94 4.53
CA LEU A 33 -4.02 -2.77 3.35
C LEU A 33 -3.42 -4.11 3.75
N THR A 34 -3.59 -5.11 2.90
CA THR A 34 -2.93 -6.40 2.98
C THR A 34 -1.70 -6.44 2.08
N GLU A 35 -0.81 -7.41 2.32
CA GLU A 35 0.32 -7.63 1.43
C GLU A 35 -0.14 -7.95 -0.01
N GLN A 36 -1.27 -8.65 -0.15
CA GLN A 36 -1.85 -8.97 -1.43
C GLN A 36 -2.33 -7.71 -2.17
N ASP A 37 -2.95 -6.74 -1.50
CA ASP A 37 -3.33 -5.46 -2.12
C ASP A 37 -2.10 -4.73 -2.71
N LEU A 38 -0.96 -4.80 -2.02
CA LEU A 38 0.29 -4.21 -2.49
C LEU A 38 0.91 -4.97 -3.68
N ARG A 39 0.74 -6.29 -3.72
CA ARG A 39 1.18 -7.14 -4.85
C ARG A 39 0.30 -6.94 -6.08
N ASP A 40 -1.02 -6.96 -5.89
CA ASP A 40 -2.01 -6.77 -6.95
C ASP A 40 -1.93 -5.36 -7.56
N SER A 41 -1.52 -4.36 -6.77
CA SER A 41 -1.24 -3.00 -7.26
C SER A 41 0.15 -2.83 -7.90
N GLY A 42 1.00 -3.86 -7.88
CA GLY A 42 2.36 -3.81 -8.42
C GLY A 42 3.35 -2.97 -7.60
N ILE A 43 2.96 -2.54 -6.39
CA ILE A 43 3.83 -1.81 -5.46
C ILE A 43 4.87 -2.75 -4.86
N LEU A 44 4.45 -3.95 -4.49
CA LEU A 44 5.32 -5.03 -4.03
C LEU A 44 5.57 -5.98 -5.21
N SER A 45 6.81 -6.10 -5.66
CA SER A 45 7.19 -7.15 -6.61
C SER A 45 7.82 -8.31 -5.85
N GLU A 46 7.47 -9.56 -6.20
CA GLU A 46 8.22 -10.73 -5.74
C GLU A 46 9.65 -10.58 -6.28
N LYS A 47 10.64 -10.53 -5.38
CA LYS A 47 12.04 -10.76 -5.77
C LYS A 47 12.35 -12.24 -5.64
#